data_AF-A0A2N2KYG5-F1
#
_entry.id   AF-A0A2N2KYG5-F1
#
_cell.length_a   1.000
_cell.length_b   1.000
_cell.length_c   1.000
_cell.angle_alpha   90.00
_cell.angle_beta   90.00
_cell.angle_gamma   90.00
#
_symmetry.space_group_name_H-M   'P 1'
#
loop_
_entity.id
_entity.type
_entity.pdbx_description
1 polymer ?
#
loop_
_entity_poly.entity_id
_entity_poly.type
_entity_poly.pdbx_seq_one_letter_code
_entity_poly.pdbx_strand_id
1 'polypeptide(L)'
;MLDLISKYPDRLICDASCPLITNKLLEDELLLYNLNNTARELLFSHFKSMCTHQLHPEFCPEELSGGQKVILMVLLALLSPAERIVFFHLYDSLDAVRIKEIDLLIVKFGEHKDILVV
;
A
#
# COMPACT_ATOMS: atom_id res chain seq x y z
N MET A 1 -0.24 -11.62 -13.31
CA MET A 1 0.75 -11.69 -12.20
C MET A 1 2.10 -12.26 -12.65
N LEU A 2 2.17 -13.49 -13.18
CA LEU A 2 3.45 -14.05 -13.67
C LEU A 2 4.13 -13.18 -14.76
N ASP A 3 3.34 -12.59 -15.66
CA ASP A 3 3.85 -11.67 -16.69
C ASP A 3 4.34 -10.32 -16.12
N LEU A 4 3.81 -9.91 -14.97
CA LEU A 4 4.27 -8.69 -14.29
C LEU A 4 5.60 -8.94 -13.58
N ILE A 5 5.73 -10.10 -12.94
CA ILE A 5 6.96 -10.53 -12.28
C ILE A 5 8.11 -10.62 -13.28
N SER A 6 7.88 -11.20 -14.47
CA SER A 6 8.91 -11.28 -15.51
C SER A 6 9.29 -9.91 -16.09
N LYS A 7 8.33 -8.97 -16.17
CA LYS A 7 8.55 -7.60 -16.67
C LYS A 7 9.24 -6.69 -15.64
N TYR A 8 9.04 -6.93 -14.34
CA TYR A 8 9.60 -6.12 -13.24
C TYR A 8 10.23 -7.00 -12.15
N PRO A 9 11.26 -7.80 -12.47
CA PRO A 9 11.78 -8.86 -11.59
C PRO A 9 12.40 -8.36 -10.28
N ASP A 10 12.84 -7.09 -10.24
CA ASP A 10 13.52 -6.48 -9.08
C ASP A 10 12.64 -5.44 -8.37
N ARG A 11 11.31 -5.51 -8.52
CA ARG A 11 10.38 -4.56 -7.90
C ARG A 11 9.38 -5.26 -7.00
N LEU A 12 8.98 -4.55 -5.94
CA LEU A 12 7.76 -4.88 -5.23
C LEU A 12 6.57 -4.53 -6.12
N ILE A 13 5.81 -5.54 -6.52
CA ILE A 13 4.65 -5.41 -7.40
C ILE A 13 3.39 -5.27 -6.57
N CYS A 14 2.68 -4.15 -6.76
CA CYS A 14 1.44 -3.82 -6.07
C CYS A 14 0.32 -3.64 -7.10
N ASP A 15 -0.54 -4.64 -7.24
CA ASP A 15 -1.68 -4.60 -8.16
C ASP A 15 -2.96 -4.19 -7.40
N ALA A 16 -3.49 -3.00 -7.69
CA ALA A 16 -4.68 -2.47 -7.00
C ALA A 16 -5.95 -3.28 -7.30
N SER A 17 -5.94 -4.16 -8.31
CA SER A 17 -7.01 -5.12 -8.57
C SER A 17 -7.05 -6.24 -7.53
N CYS A 18 -5.94 -6.50 -6.85
CA CYS A 18 -5.76 -7.50 -5.80
C CYS A 18 -4.86 -6.94 -4.68
N PRO A 19 -5.31 -5.91 -3.94
CA PRO A 19 -4.42 -5.04 -3.17
C PRO A 19 -3.81 -5.67 -1.91
N LEU A 20 -4.42 -6.73 -1.38
CA LEU A 20 -3.94 -7.42 -0.18
C LEU A 20 -3.81 -8.91 -0.47
N ILE A 21 -2.81 -9.54 0.13
CA ILE A 21 -2.47 -10.95 -0.10
C ILE A 21 -3.19 -11.83 0.93
N THR A 22 -3.38 -11.30 2.14
CA THR A 22 -3.98 -11.94 3.29
C THR A 22 -5.27 -11.22 3.66
N ASN A 23 -6.20 -11.97 4.24
CA ASN A 23 -7.54 -11.51 4.56
C ASN A 23 -7.94 -11.74 6.03
N LYS A 24 -7.04 -12.25 6.86
CA LYS A 24 -7.35 -12.54 8.27
C LYS A 24 -6.94 -11.42 9.20
N LEU A 25 -5.64 -11.25 9.43
CA LEU A 25 -5.13 -10.26 10.37
C LEU A 25 -4.23 -9.28 9.62
N LEU A 26 -4.37 -7.99 9.93
CA LEU A 26 -3.49 -6.98 9.40
C LEU A 26 -2.02 -7.26 9.74
N GLU A 27 -1.74 -7.86 10.90
CA GLU A 27 -0.40 -8.29 11.29
C GLU A 27 0.29 -9.16 10.23
N ASP A 28 -0.44 -10.00 9.50
CA ASP A 28 0.13 -10.84 8.45
C ASP A 28 0.68 -9.98 7.30
N GLU A 29 -0.04 -8.94 6.88
CA GLU A 29 0.45 -7.95 5.89
C GLU A 29 1.65 -7.16 6.42
N LEU A 30 1.58 -6.70 7.68
CA LEU A 30 2.68 -5.93 8.28
C LEU A 30 3.99 -6.74 8.31
N LEU A 31 3.89 -8.05 8.52
CA LEU A 31 5.02 -8.98 8.47
C LEU A 31 5.49 -9.23 7.03
N LEU A 32 4.59 -9.45 6.08
CA LEU A 32 4.94 -9.66 4.66
C LEU A 32 5.69 -8.47 4.06
N TYR A 33 5.29 -7.25 4.42
CA TYR A 33 5.95 -6.02 3.98
C TYR A 33 7.15 -5.63 4.87
N ASN A 34 7.49 -6.45 5.88
CA ASN A 34 8.61 -6.25 6.79
C ASN A 34 8.63 -4.86 7.46
N LEU A 35 7.47 -4.42 7.97
CA LEU A 35 7.34 -3.12 8.64
C LEU A 35 7.83 -3.18 10.09
N ASN A 36 8.79 -2.31 10.42
CA ASN A 36 9.20 -2.06 11.81
C ASN A 36 8.17 -1.21 12.57
N ASN A 37 8.31 -1.09 13.89
CA ASN A 37 7.32 -0.40 14.74
C ASN A 37 7.07 1.05 14.32
N THR A 38 8.12 1.81 13.96
CA THR A 38 7.97 3.20 13.50
C THR A 38 7.18 3.28 12.20
N ALA A 39 7.44 2.37 11.25
CA ALA A 39 6.69 2.29 10.01
C ALA A 39 5.22 1.90 10.25
N ARG A 40 4.96 0.99 11.19
CA ARG A 40 3.59 0.60 11.58
C ARG A 40 2.81 1.77 12.17
N GLU A 41 3.42 2.55 13.06
CA GLU A 41 2.79 3.75 13.64
C GLU A 41 2.46 4.80 12.57
N LEU A 42 3.38 5.04 11.63
CA LEU A 42 3.14 5.94 10.50
C LEU A 42 2.02 5.44 9.60
N LEU A 43 1.98 4.13 9.32
CA LEU A 43 0.91 3.51 8.54
C LEU A 43 -0.45 3.75 9.18
N PHE A 44 -0.60 3.46 10.47
CA PHE A 44 -1.87 3.65 11.18
C PHE A 44 -2.28 5.13 11.22
N SER A 45 -1.33 6.04 11.40
CA SER A 45 -1.59 7.48 11.41
C SER A 45 -2.05 7.98 10.04
N HIS A 46 -1.32 7.66 8.97
CA HIS A 46 -1.68 8.03 7.61
C HIS A 46 -3.03 7.42 7.21
N PHE A 47 -3.24 6.13 7.48
CA PHE A 47 -4.50 5.47 7.15
C PHE A 47 -5.69 6.09 7.87
N LYS A 48 -5.56 6.40 9.17
CA LYS A 48 -6.64 7.06 9.94
C LYS A 48 -7.01 8.42 9.36
N SER A 49 -6.02 9.18 8.88
CA SER A 49 -6.27 10.49 8.25
C SER A 49 -7.05 10.38 6.92
N MET A 50 -6.87 9.29 6.18
CA MET A 50 -7.51 9.06 4.88
C MET A 50 -8.82 8.28 4.96
N CYS A 51 -8.93 7.30 5.84
CA CYS A 51 -9.99 6.28 5.76
C CYS A 51 -10.93 6.26 6.97
N THR A 52 -10.76 7.17 7.93
CA THR A 52 -11.48 7.32 9.23
C THR A 52 -11.44 6.12 10.17
N HIS A 53 -11.11 4.93 9.66
CA HIS A 53 -10.94 3.70 10.44
C HIS A 53 -9.63 3.73 11.21
N GLN A 54 -9.66 3.16 12.40
CA GLN A 54 -8.48 2.97 13.22
C GLN A 54 -8.00 1.54 13.08
N LEU A 55 -6.87 1.37 12.39
CA LEU A 55 -6.23 0.07 12.24
C LEU A 55 -5.49 -0.31 13.52
N HIS A 56 -5.39 -1.62 13.74
CA HIS A 56 -4.55 -2.27 14.75
C HIS A 56 -4.12 -3.64 14.22
N PRO A 57 -3.10 -4.30 14.81
CA PRO A 57 -2.58 -5.58 14.32
C PRO A 57 -3.64 -6.68 14.12
N GLU A 58 -4.61 -6.80 15.03
CA GLU A 58 -5.67 -7.81 14.92
C GLU A 58 -6.83 -7.40 13.99
N PHE A 59 -6.72 -6.27 13.30
CA PHE A 59 -7.80 -5.77 12.43
C PHE A 59 -7.99 -6.70 11.24
N CYS A 60 -9.24 -6.97 10.86
CA CYS A 60 -9.58 -7.82 9.71
C CYS A 60 -9.66 -6.97 8.43
N PRO A 61 -8.72 -7.11 7.47
CA PRO A 61 -8.72 -6.26 6.29
C PRO A 61 -9.94 -6.47 5.37
N GLU A 62 -10.70 -7.56 5.53
CA GLU A 62 -11.95 -7.79 4.78
C GLU A 62 -13.00 -6.70 5.02
N GLU A 63 -13.00 -6.08 6.19
CA GLU A 63 -13.93 -5.01 6.58
C GLU A 63 -13.73 -3.71 5.80
N LEU A 64 -12.60 -3.58 5.09
CA LEU A 64 -12.30 -2.41 4.27
C LEU A 64 -12.99 -2.46 2.90
N SER A 65 -13.41 -1.28 2.44
CA SER A 65 -13.84 -1.09 1.04
C SER A 65 -12.68 -1.31 0.06
N GLY A 66 -12.99 -1.48 -1.24
CA GLY A 66 -11.98 -1.64 -2.28
C GLY A 66 -10.93 -0.51 -2.28
N GLY A 67 -11.39 0.75 -2.27
CA GLY A 67 -10.49 1.91 -2.21
C GLY A 67 -9.67 1.97 -0.91
N GLN A 68 -10.24 1.59 0.23
CA GLN A 68 -9.50 1.52 1.50
C GLN A 68 -8.40 0.44 1.46
N LYS A 69 -8.66 -0.72 0.85
CA LYS A 69 -7.65 -1.76 0.65
C LYS A 69 -6.52 -1.28 -0.26
N VAL A 70 -6.84 -0.54 -1.32
CA VAL A 70 -5.83 0.09 -2.19
C VAL A 70 -4.96 1.09 -1.41
N ILE A 71 -5.57 1.96 -0.60
CA ILE A 71 -4.83 2.91 0.25
C ILE A 71 -3.91 2.15 1.22
N LEU A 72 -4.41 1.08 1.85
CA LEU A 72 -3.61 0.25 2.74
C LEU A 72 -2.41 -0.37 2.02
N MET A 73 -2.61 -0.96 0.83
CA MET A 73 -1.54 -1.51 -0.01
C MET A 73 -0.45 -0.47 -0.31
N VAL A 74 -0.85 0.75 -0.69
CA VAL A 74 0.11 1.83 -0.98
C VAL A 74 0.94 2.15 0.26
N LEU A 75 0.30 2.33 1.42
CA LEU A 75 1.01 2.65 2.65
C LEU A 75 1.96 1.52 3.07
N LEU A 76 1.52 0.26 2.97
CA LEU A 76 2.35 -0.93 3.21
C LEU A 76 3.60 -0.89 2.31
N ALA A 77 3.42 -0.70 1.01
CA ALA A 77 4.50 -0.69 0.03
C ALA A 77 5.47 0.47 0.25
N LEU A 78 4.98 1.70 0.42
CA LEU A 78 5.82 2.90 0.60
C LEU A 78 6.63 2.84 1.89
N LEU A 79 6.04 2.33 2.97
CA LEU A 79 6.70 2.23 4.28
C LEU A 79 7.56 0.96 4.43
N SER A 80 7.47 0.02 3.49
CA SER A 80 8.33 -1.16 3.42
C SER A 80 9.80 -0.79 3.16
N PRO A 81 10.76 -1.69 3.39
CA PRO A 81 12.15 -1.47 3.01
C PRO A 81 12.40 -1.55 1.49
N ALA A 82 11.42 -1.87 0.66
CA ALA A 82 11.62 -2.01 -0.78
C ALA A 82 12.05 -0.68 -1.42
N GLU A 83 13.18 -0.68 -2.14
CA GLU A 83 13.70 0.51 -2.81
C GLU A 83 13.04 0.77 -4.17
N ARG A 84 12.47 -0.27 -4.78
CA ARG A 84 11.83 -0.20 -6.10
C ARG A 84 10.42 -0.77 -6.01
N ILE A 85 9.44 0.03 -6.40
CA ILE A 85 8.02 -0.30 -6.29
C ILE A 85 7.37 -0.07 -7.65
N VAL A 86 6.39 -0.89 -8.00
CA VAL A 86 5.51 -0.65 -9.14
C VAL A 86 4.05 -0.84 -8.72
N PHE A 87 3.23 0.18 -8.98
CA PHE A 87 1.79 0.15 -8.77
C PHE A 87 1.07 -0.03 -10.10
N PHE A 88 0.14 -0.97 -10.17
CA PHE A 88 -0.74 -1.17 -11.32
C PHE A 88 -2.17 -0.80 -10.98
N HIS A 89 -2.89 -0.17 -11.92
CA HIS A 89 -4.32 0.14 -11.78
C HIS A 89 -4.64 0.98 -10.54
N LEU A 90 -3.64 1.75 -10.06
CA LEU A 90 -3.65 2.37 -8.74
C LEU A 90 -4.88 3.24 -8.49
N TYR A 91 -5.31 3.96 -9.52
CA TYR A 91 -6.33 5.00 -9.38
C TYR A 91 -7.75 4.50 -9.66
N ASP A 92 -7.92 3.28 -10.16
CA ASP A 92 -9.21 2.78 -10.67
C ASP A 92 -10.31 2.73 -9.59
N SER A 93 -9.92 2.59 -8.33
CA SER A 93 -10.84 2.47 -7.18
C SER A 93 -10.79 3.68 -6.23
N LEU A 94 -10.11 4.77 -6.60
CA LEU A 94 -9.91 5.94 -5.73
C LEU A 94 -10.69 7.16 -6.23
N ASP A 95 -11.19 7.96 -5.28
CA ASP A 95 -11.76 9.27 -5.58
C ASP A 95 -10.68 10.34 -5.77
N ALA A 96 -11.05 11.49 -6.34
CA ALA A 96 -10.14 12.57 -6.66
C ALA A 96 -9.41 13.18 -5.44
N VAL A 97 -9.97 13.06 -4.23
CA VAL A 97 -9.31 13.52 -3.00
C VAL A 97 -8.20 12.55 -2.62
N ARG A 98 -8.51 11.25 -2.63
CA ARG A 98 -7.54 10.19 -2.29
C ARG A 98 -6.42 10.07 -3.32
N ILE A 99 -6.71 10.26 -4.61
CA ILE A 99 -5.67 10.30 -5.66
C ILE A 99 -4.63 11.37 -5.34
N LYS A 100 -5.07 12.60 -5.03
CA LYS A 100 -4.15 13.70 -4.70
C LYS A 100 -3.28 13.41 -3.48
N GLU A 101 -3.87 12.84 -2.43
CA GLU A 101 -3.11 12.48 -1.22
C GLU A 101 -2.07 11.39 -1.50
N ILE A 102 -2.43 10.39 -2.30
CA ILE A 102 -1.53 9.31 -2.71
C ILE A 102 -0.40 9.85 -3.60
N ASP A 103 -0.70 10.74 -4.55
CA ASP A 103 0.32 11.36 -5.40
C ASP A 103 1.33 12.16 -4.57
N LEU A 104 0.88 12.91 -3.55
CA LEU A 104 1.77 13.62 -2.64
C LEU A 104 2.69 12.67 -1.87
N LEU A 105 2.18 11.51 -1.44
CA LEU A 105 3.00 10.48 -0.80
C LEU A 105 3.99 9.87 -1.79
N ILE A 106 3.57 9.53 -3.01
CA ILE A 106 4.45 8.97 -4.04
C ILE A 106 5.58 9.93 -4.38
N VAL A 107 5.28 11.23 -4.54
CA VAL A 107 6.31 12.25 -4.79
C VAL A 107 7.30 12.31 -3.63
N LYS A 108 6.80 12.38 -2.39
CA LYS A 108 7.64 12.45 -1.19
C LYS A 108 8.56 11.23 -1.05
N PHE A 109 8.01 10.02 -1.19
CA PHE A 109 8.80 8.79 -1.08
C PHE A 109 9.68 8.54 -2.32
N GLY A 110 9.30 9.08 -3.47
CA GLY A 110 10.06 9.05 -4.72
C GLY A 110 11.42 9.76 -4.66
N GLU A 111 11.64 10.61 -3.64
CA GLU A 111 12.95 11.20 -3.36
C GLU A 111 14.00 10.15 -2.94
N HIS A 112 13.55 8.98 -2.46
CA HIS A 112 14.40 7.92 -1.92
C HIS A 112 14.13 6.53 -2.51
N LYS A 113 13.03 6.37 -3.25
CA LYS A 113 12.58 5.11 -3.85
C LYS A 113 12.30 5.30 -5.34
N ASP A 114 12.59 4.28 -6.12
CA ASP A 114 12.19 4.22 -7.52
C ASP A 114 10.74 3.70 -7.60
N ILE A 115 9.79 4.61 -7.79
CA ILE A 115 8.36 4.31 -7.83
C ILE A 115 7.85 4.49 -9.25
N LEU A 116 7.22 3.44 -9.78
CA LEU A 116 6.54 3.45 -11.06
C LEU A 116 5.03 3.26 -10.86
N VAL A 117 4.21 4.05 -11.53
CA VAL A 117 2.76 3.86 -11.60
C VAL A 117 2.40 3.54 -13.05
N VAL A 118 1.70 2.43 -13.27
CA VAL A 118 1.37 1.86 -14.59
C VAL A 118 -0.14 1.72 -14.76
#